data_AF-A0A959YCC2-F1
#
_entry.id   AF-A0A959YCC2-F1
#
_cell.length_a   1.000
_cell.length_b   1.000
_cell.length_c   1.000
_cell.angle_alpha   90.00
_cell.angle_beta   90.00
_cell.angle_gamma   90.00
#
_symmetry.space_group_name_H-M   'P 1'
#
loop_
_entity.id
_entity.type
_entity.pdbx_description
1 polymer ?
#
loop_
_entity_poly.entity_id
_entity_poly.type
_entity_poly.pdbx_seq_one_letter_code
_entity_poly.pdbx_strand_id
1 'polypeptide(L)'
;MSEGTDTKPKITIRRIGGYLHRVVPIADKSGQVLSYVLNPLMVEFRTRDVLQVAVGAALLAIPVSLTEEAWRLGETLPVANTLGILGISLVFIAVFVYFNFYRAHFRGNGFEFIKRVVGTYLIAFLVVALILTLIRKCPWGVDNVLALKRIVIVAFPAAMSGTLSDTIK
;
A
#
# COMPACT_ATOMS: atom_id res chain seq x y z
N MET A 1 -37.39 -4.53 44.10
CA MET A 1 -36.91 -5.17 42.86
C MET A 1 -37.00 -4.12 41.76
N SER A 2 -35.88 -3.51 41.36
CA SER A 2 -35.85 -2.56 40.23
C SER A 2 -34.56 -2.84 39.46
N GLU A 3 -34.70 -3.48 38.31
CA GLU A 3 -33.63 -3.83 37.38
C GLU A 3 -32.99 -2.54 36.82
N GLY A 4 -31.76 -2.26 37.25
CA GLY A 4 -30.89 -1.27 36.63
C GLY A 4 -30.30 -1.86 35.35
N THR A 5 -30.78 -1.37 34.21
CA THR A 5 -30.32 -1.77 32.88
C THR A 5 -28.86 -1.36 32.67
N ASP A 6 -27.97 -2.35 32.61
CA ASP A 6 -26.54 -2.23 32.29
C ASP A 6 -26.35 -1.79 30.82
N THR A 7 -26.37 -0.47 30.58
CA THR A 7 -26.10 0.11 29.27
C THR A 7 -24.61 0.04 28.95
N LYS A 8 -24.15 -1.11 28.47
CA LYS A 8 -22.80 -1.26 27.91
C LYS A 8 -22.61 -0.26 26.76
N PRO A 9 -21.55 0.57 26.77
CA PRO A 9 -21.35 1.60 25.77
C PRO A 9 -21.15 0.98 24.38
N LYS A 10 -22.12 1.18 23.48
CA LYS A 10 -22.07 0.72 22.09
C LYS A 10 -21.03 1.53 21.32
N ILE A 11 -19.94 0.86 20.94
CA ILE A 11 -18.96 1.36 19.97
C ILE A 11 -19.71 1.70 18.68
N THR A 12 -19.80 2.99 18.36
CA THR A 12 -20.53 3.48 17.18
C THR A 12 -19.52 4.03 16.18
N ILE A 13 -19.63 3.61 14.92
CA ILE A 13 -18.79 4.13 13.84
C ILE A 13 -19.58 5.29 13.21
N ARG A 14 -19.03 6.51 13.21
CA ARG A 14 -19.65 7.68 12.58
C ARG A 14 -18.69 8.32 11.59
N ARG A 15 -19.25 8.87 10.51
CA ARG A 15 -18.51 9.64 9.50
C ARG A 15 -18.56 11.12 9.85
N ILE A 16 -17.40 11.75 10.07
CA ILE A 16 -17.30 13.18 10.41
C ILE A 16 -16.24 13.79 9.48
N GLY A 17 -16.59 14.84 8.74
CA GLY A 17 -15.65 15.56 7.88
C GLY A 17 -15.04 14.72 6.75
N GLY A 18 -15.75 13.69 6.26
CA GLY A 18 -15.28 12.75 5.25
C GLY A 18 -14.61 11.49 5.83
N TYR A 19 -14.15 11.51 7.08
CA TYR A 19 -13.43 10.39 7.70
C TYR A 19 -14.34 9.47 8.50
N LEU A 20 -14.05 8.18 8.44
CA LEU A 20 -14.63 7.16 9.33
C LEU A 20 -13.81 7.13 10.62
N HIS A 21 -14.47 7.44 11.72
CA HIS A 21 -13.85 7.40 13.03
C HIS A 21 -14.51 6.33 13.91
N ARG A 22 -13.68 5.56 14.60
CA ARG A 22 -14.13 4.63 15.64
C ARG A 22 -14.29 5.38 16.95
N VAL A 23 -15.52 5.66 17.35
CA VAL A 23 -15.81 6.37 18.58
C VAL A 23 -15.70 5.38 19.75
N VAL A 24 -14.51 5.28 20.37
CA VAL A 24 -14.31 4.50 21.60
C VAL A 24 -14.53 5.42 22.79
N PRO A 25 -15.56 5.21 23.61
CA PRO A 25 -15.75 5.98 24.82
C PRO A 25 -14.72 5.55 25.86
N ILE A 26 -13.80 6.45 26.23
CA ILE A 26 -12.98 6.28 27.43
C ILE A 26 -13.87 6.65 28.62
N ALA A 27 -14.27 5.66 29.41
CA ALA A 27 -15.00 5.87 30.65
C ALA A 27 -14.01 5.94 31.83
N ASP A 28 -14.09 7.01 32.62
CA ASP A 28 -13.46 7.05 33.96
C ASP A 28 -14.30 6.20 34.95
N LYS A 29 -13.79 5.90 36.15
CA LYS A 29 -14.44 5.09 37.21
C LYS A 29 -15.83 5.58 37.64
N SER A 30 -16.29 6.72 37.13
CA SER A 30 -17.61 7.32 37.35
C SER A 30 -18.57 7.23 36.14
N GLY A 31 -18.22 6.48 35.08
CA GLY A 31 -19.13 6.19 33.97
C GLY A 31 -19.36 7.36 32.99
N GLN A 32 -18.58 8.44 33.04
CA GLN A 32 -18.65 9.53 32.07
C GLN A 32 -17.57 9.40 30.99
N VAL A 33 -17.99 9.64 29.75
CA VAL A 33 -17.17 9.48 28.54
C VAL A 33 -16.31 10.73 28.34
N LEU A 34 -14.98 10.61 28.57
CA LEU A 34 -14.09 11.78 28.63
C LEU A 34 -13.49 12.18 27.27
N SER A 35 -13.32 11.24 26.34
CA SER A 35 -12.80 11.55 25.00
C SER A 35 -13.07 10.41 24.03
N TYR A 36 -13.33 10.78 22.77
CA TYR A 36 -13.49 9.86 21.67
C TYR A 36 -12.17 9.76 20.90
N VAL A 37 -11.53 8.59 20.95
CA VAL A 37 -10.31 8.32 20.16
C VAL A 37 -10.72 8.10 18.70
N LEU A 38 -10.73 9.19 17.94
CA LEU A 38 -11.02 9.21 16.51
C LEU A 38 -9.88 8.55 15.71
N ASN A 39 -9.66 7.24 15.83
CA ASN A 39 -8.70 6.56 14.95
C ASN A 39 -9.22 6.63 13.51
N PRO A 40 -8.53 7.35 12.60
CA PRO A 40 -8.94 7.43 11.22
C PRO A 40 -8.77 6.03 10.63
N LEU A 41 -9.86 5.47 10.13
CA LEU A 41 -9.78 4.31 9.24
C LEU A 41 -8.94 4.75 8.03
N MET A 42 -7.66 4.35 7.99
CA MET A 42 -6.69 4.55 6.89
C MET A 42 -7.09 3.73 5.65
N VAL A 43 -8.38 3.80 5.30
CA VAL A 43 -9.07 2.98 4.33
C VAL A 43 -9.22 3.73 3.01
N GLU A 44 -9.24 5.07 3.03
CA GLU A 44 -9.29 5.87 1.80
C GLU A 44 -7.88 6.12 1.27
N PHE A 45 -7.59 5.62 0.06
CA PHE A 45 -6.37 5.90 -0.68
C PHE A 45 -6.39 7.37 -1.12
N ARG A 46 -5.74 8.25 -0.35
CA ARG A 46 -5.73 9.69 -0.63
C ARG A 46 -4.58 10.06 -1.57
N THR A 47 -4.69 11.20 -2.23
CA THR A 47 -3.63 11.75 -3.09
C THR A 47 -2.29 11.91 -2.37
N ARG A 48 -2.32 12.18 -1.06
CA ARG A 48 -1.11 12.17 -0.21
C ARG A 48 -0.46 10.79 -0.15
N ASP A 49 -1.23 9.71 -0.02
CA ASP A 49 -0.70 8.35 0.00
C ASP A 49 -0.09 8.01 -1.37
N VAL A 50 -0.69 8.47 -2.48
CA VAL A 50 -0.12 8.32 -3.83
C VAL A 50 1.25 8.97 -3.95
N LEU A 51 1.38 10.22 -3.52
CA LEU A 51 2.66 10.95 -3.55
C LEU A 51 3.71 10.27 -2.66
N GLN A 52 3.31 9.81 -1.48
CA GLN A 52 4.21 9.14 -0.54
C GLN A 52 4.73 7.80 -1.09
N VAL A 53 3.84 6.97 -1.65
CA VAL A 53 4.23 5.76 -2.36
C VAL A 53 5.13 6.08 -3.55
N ALA A 54 4.81 7.12 -4.34
CA ALA A 54 5.59 7.48 -5.51
C ALA A 54 7.02 7.93 -5.14
N VAL A 55 7.15 8.80 -4.12
CA VAL A 55 8.44 9.25 -3.61
C VAL A 55 9.22 8.08 -3.01
N GLY A 56 8.58 7.25 -2.19
CA GLY A 56 9.20 6.04 -1.63
C GLY A 56 9.66 5.07 -2.73
N ALA A 57 8.84 4.85 -3.75
CA ALA A 57 9.19 3.97 -4.86
C ALA A 57 10.36 4.53 -5.67
N ALA A 58 10.42 5.85 -5.88
CA ALA A 58 11.50 6.51 -6.60
C ALA A 58 12.88 6.26 -5.94
N LEU A 59 12.94 6.15 -4.61
CA LEU A 59 14.19 5.94 -3.86
C LEU A 59 14.95 4.70 -4.32
N LEU A 60 14.25 3.59 -4.59
CA LEU A 60 14.88 2.38 -5.14
C LEU A 60 14.74 2.28 -6.65
N ALA A 61 13.68 2.83 -7.24
CA ALA A 61 13.51 2.79 -8.70
C ALA A 61 14.67 3.48 -9.42
N ILE A 62 15.12 4.66 -8.96
CA ILE A 62 16.20 5.41 -9.61
C ILE A 62 17.51 4.61 -9.66
N PRO A 63 18.13 4.22 -8.54
CA PRO A 63 19.40 3.50 -8.58
C PRO A 63 19.28 2.16 -9.33
N VAL A 64 18.20 1.40 -9.10
CA VAL A 64 18.02 0.09 -9.74
C VAL A 64 17.75 0.21 -11.24
N SER A 65 17.05 1.26 -11.68
CA SER A 65 16.81 1.49 -13.11
C SER A 65 18.05 1.91 -13.87
N LEU A 66 19.09 2.41 -13.18
CA LEU A 66 20.33 2.88 -13.79
C LEU A 66 21.40 1.78 -13.91
N THR A 67 21.15 0.58 -13.36
CA THR A 67 22.09 -0.54 -13.44
C THR A 67 21.89 -1.37 -14.70
N GLU A 68 23.00 -1.84 -15.30
CA GLU A 68 22.93 -2.71 -16.48
C GLU A 68 22.37 -4.10 -16.15
N GLU A 69 22.60 -4.56 -14.92
CA GLU A 69 22.14 -5.84 -14.42
C GLU A 69 20.62 -5.93 -14.46
N ALA A 70 19.91 -4.85 -14.11
CA ALA A 70 18.45 -4.81 -14.18
C ALA A 70 17.93 -4.94 -15.62
N TRP A 71 18.62 -4.30 -16.59
CA TRP A 71 18.22 -4.35 -17.99
C TRP A 71 18.49 -5.70 -18.63
N ARG A 72 19.67 -6.27 -18.37
CA ARG A 72 20.08 -7.59 -18.85
C ARG A 72 19.24 -8.70 -18.25
N LEU A 73 18.87 -8.58 -16.96
CA LEU A 73 17.94 -9.52 -16.34
C LEU A 73 16.60 -9.51 -17.07
N GLY A 74 16.08 -8.34 -17.45
CA GLY A 74 14.85 -8.24 -18.25
C GLY A 74 14.93 -8.89 -19.64
N GLU A 75 16.10 -8.86 -20.29
CA GLU A 75 16.32 -9.51 -21.61
C GLU A 75 16.39 -11.02 -21.49
N THR A 76 17.12 -11.51 -20.49
CA THR A 76 17.46 -12.94 -20.34
C THR A 76 16.38 -13.75 -19.64
N LEU A 77 15.54 -13.13 -18.79
CA LEU A 77 14.55 -13.87 -18.01
C LEU A 77 13.41 -14.39 -18.90
N PRO A 78 13.01 -15.67 -18.75
CA PRO A 78 11.76 -16.17 -19.30
C PRO A 78 10.55 -15.40 -18.73
N VAL A 79 9.47 -15.35 -19.51
CA VAL A 79 8.22 -14.68 -19.10
C VAL A 79 7.64 -15.33 -17.84
N ALA A 80 7.70 -16.66 -17.72
CA ALA A 80 7.21 -17.39 -16.55
C ALA A 80 7.88 -16.92 -15.25
N ASN A 81 9.21 -16.75 -15.26
CA ASN A 81 9.95 -16.27 -14.10
C ASN A 81 9.61 -14.81 -13.77
N THR A 82 9.37 -13.99 -14.80
CA THR A 82 8.93 -12.59 -14.62
C THR A 82 7.57 -12.53 -13.94
N LEU A 83 6.63 -13.39 -14.33
CA LEU A 83 5.33 -13.53 -13.65
C LEU A 83 5.49 -14.05 -12.21
N GLY A 84 6.49 -14.90 -11.96
CA GLY A 84 6.88 -15.30 -10.60
C GLY A 84 7.33 -14.11 -9.75
N ILE A 85 8.19 -13.24 -10.28
CA ILE A 85 8.64 -12.01 -9.59
C ILE A 85 7.45 -11.08 -9.32
N LEU A 86 6.55 -10.91 -10.29
CA LEU A 86 5.30 -10.17 -10.10
C LEU A 86 4.49 -10.75 -8.93
N GLY A 87 4.25 -12.06 -8.93
CA GLY A 87 3.51 -12.74 -7.87
C GLY A 87 4.16 -12.56 -6.49
N ILE A 88 5.46 -12.79 -6.39
CA ILE A 88 6.24 -12.59 -5.16
C ILE A 88 6.16 -11.14 -4.70
N SER A 89 6.28 -10.17 -5.61
CA SER A 89 6.20 -8.75 -5.26
C SER A 89 4.86 -8.38 -4.61
N LEU A 90 3.75 -8.88 -5.16
CA LEU A 90 2.42 -8.67 -4.60
C LEU A 90 2.26 -9.35 -3.24
N VAL A 91 2.80 -10.56 -3.07
CA VAL A 91 2.81 -11.27 -1.78
C VAL A 91 3.60 -10.47 -0.73
N PHE A 92 4.77 -9.95 -1.06
CA PHE A 92 5.57 -9.14 -0.14
C PHE A 92 4.82 -7.88 0.30
N ILE A 93 4.20 -7.16 -0.63
CA ILE A 93 3.39 -5.98 -0.30
C ILE A 93 2.19 -6.38 0.55
N ALA A 94 1.49 -7.46 0.19
CA ALA A 94 0.34 -7.98 0.93
C ALA A 94 0.71 -8.33 2.38
N VAL A 95 1.79 -9.09 2.57
CA VAL A 95 2.32 -9.46 3.90
C VAL A 95 2.71 -8.20 4.67
N PHE A 96 3.44 -7.28 4.04
CA PHE A 96 3.89 -6.06 4.70
C PHE A 96 2.72 -5.17 5.14
N VAL A 97 1.73 -4.95 4.27
CA VAL A 97 0.50 -4.21 4.60
C VAL A 97 -0.29 -4.94 5.67
N TYR A 98 -0.38 -6.27 5.60
CA TYR A 98 -1.10 -7.07 6.59
C TYR A 98 -0.49 -6.92 7.99
N PHE A 99 0.83 -7.06 8.12
CA PHE A 99 1.51 -6.94 9.41
C PHE A 99 1.52 -5.51 9.97
N ASN A 100 1.70 -4.49 9.12
CA ASN A 100 1.78 -3.10 9.59
C ASN A 100 0.41 -2.47 9.86
N PHE A 101 -0.61 -2.73 9.03
CA PHE A 101 -1.92 -2.09 9.16
C PHE A 101 -2.98 -2.99 9.81
N TYR A 102 -3.05 -4.26 9.40
CA TYR A 102 -4.14 -5.16 9.79
C TYR A 102 -3.92 -5.83 11.15
N ARG A 103 -2.67 -5.96 11.61
CA ARG A 103 -2.39 -6.47 12.96
C ARG A 103 -3.00 -5.60 14.07
N ALA A 104 -3.17 -4.29 13.83
CA ALA A 104 -3.68 -3.34 14.83
C ALA A 104 -5.22 -3.11 14.78
N HIS A 105 -5.86 -3.30 13.63
CA HIS A 105 -7.29 -2.97 13.42
C HIS A 105 -8.04 -4.10 12.72
N PHE A 106 -8.29 -5.18 13.47
CA PHE A 106 -9.21 -6.25 13.05
C PHE A 106 -10.65 -5.72 12.95
N ARG A 107 -11.14 -5.45 11.73
CA ARG A 107 -12.53 -5.63 11.28
C ARG A 107 -12.75 -5.17 9.82
N GLY A 108 -13.00 -6.13 8.93
CA GLY A 108 -14.13 -6.03 7.97
C GLY A 108 -13.87 -5.81 6.49
N ASN A 109 -12.81 -5.12 6.04
CA ASN A 109 -12.76 -4.65 4.64
C ASN A 109 -11.61 -5.24 3.80
N GLY A 110 -11.67 -6.52 3.46
CA GLY A 110 -10.72 -7.17 2.55
C GLY A 110 -10.61 -6.49 1.16
N PHE A 111 -11.68 -5.83 0.71
CA PHE A 111 -11.68 -5.07 -0.54
C PHE A 111 -10.69 -3.88 -0.51
N GLU A 112 -10.59 -3.21 0.63
CA GLU A 112 -9.72 -2.04 0.80
C GLU A 112 -8.26 -2.46 0.96
N PHE A 113 -8.02 -3.64 1.55
CA PHE A 113 -6.70 -4.26 1.54
C PHE A 113 -6.21 -4.52 0.11
N ILE A 114 -7.05 -5.15 -0.74
CA ILE A 114 -6.68 -5.45 -2.13
C ILE A 114 -6.45 -4.15 -2.91
N LYS A 115 -7.32 -3.15 -2.79
CA LYS A 115 -7.11 -1.83 -3.42
C LYS A 115 -5.79 -1.22 -3.03
N ARG A 116 -5.38 -1.32 -1.76
CA ARG A 116 -4.12 -0.75 -1.28
C ARG A 116 -2.91 -1.50 -1.83
N VAL A 117 -2.92 -2.83 -1.79
CA VAL A 117 -1.82 -3.65 -2.36
C VAL A 117 -1.67 -3.38 -3.86
N VAL A 118 -2.78 -3.45 -4.61
CA VAL A 118 -2.78 -3.22 -6.05
C VAL A 118 -2.44 -1.76 -6.38
N GLY A 119 -3.02 -0.79 -5.67
CA GLY A 119 -2.75 0.63 -5.87
C GLY A 119 -1.28 0.99 -5.66
N THR A 120 -0.68 0.51 -4.57
CA THR A 120 0.75 0.73 -4.30
C THR A 120 1.63 0.13 -5.38
N TYR A 121 1.33 -1.09 -5.83
CA TYR A 121 2.07 -1.72 -6.92
C TYR A 121 1.93 -0.95 -8.24
N LEU A 122 0.72 -0.52 -8.61
CA LEU A 122 0.47 0.25 -9.82
C LEU A 122 1.20 1.60 -9.81
N ILE A 123 1.23 2.30 -8.69
CA ILE A 123 1.96 3.57 -8.57
C ILE A 123 3.46 3.33 -8.76
N ALA A 124 4.03 2.33 -8.08
CA ALA A 124 5.43 1.99 -8.26
C ALA A 124 5.75 1.58 -9.70
N PHE A 125 4.88 0.80 -10.32
CA PHE A 125 4.99 0.41 -11.73
C PHE A 125 5.03 1.64 -12.65
N LEU A 126 4.14 2.62 -12.45
CA LEU A 126 4.11 3.87 -13.23
C LEU A 126 5.38 4.71 -13.04
N VAL A 127 5.85 4.83 -11.80
CA VAL A 127 7.10 5.55 -11.50
C VAL A 127 8.28 4.90 -12.22
N VAL A 128 8.39 3.57 -12.16
CA VAL A 128 9.45 2.81 -12.84
C VAL A 128 9.33 2.93 -14.37
N ALA A 129 8.11 2.79 -14.91
CA ALA A 129 7.86 2.92 -16.34
C ALA A 129 8.28 4.31 -16.84
N LEU A 130 7.96 5.37 -16.09
CA LEU A 130 8.38 6.73 -16.40
C LEU A 130 9.92 6.84 -16.41
N ILE A 131 10.60 6.37 -15.36
CA ILE A 131 12.06 6.46 -15.26
C ILE A 131 12.75 5.67 -16.39
N LEU A 132 12.35 4.42 -16.61
CA LEU A 132 12.92 3.58 -17.68
C LEU A 132 12.67 4.16 -19.09
N THR A 133 11.54 4.87 -19.26
CA THR A 133 11.24 5.60 -20.50
C THR A 133 12.16 6.81 -20.67
N LEU A 134 12.40 7.59 -19.60
CA LEU A 134 13.28 8.75 -19.63
C LEU A 134 14.73 8.36 -19.98
N ILE A 135 15.23 7.24 -19.46
CA ILE A 135 16.57 6.74 -19.78
C ILE A 135 16.65 5.95 -21.11
N ARG A 136 15.57 5.91 -21.89
CA ARG A 136 15.44 5.18 -23.17
C ARG A 136 15.77 3.68 -23.06
N LYS A 137 15.44 3.04 -21.93
CA LYS A 137 15.62 1.60 -21.71
C LYS A 137 14.31 0.80 -21.77
N CYS A 138 13.17 1.46 -22.00
CA CYS A 138 11.93 0.79 -22.39
C CYS A 138 11.73 0.86 -23.91
N PRO A 139 11.88 -0.26 -24.65
CA PRO A 139 11.65 -0.31 -26.10
C PRO A 139 10.15 -0.35 -26.43
N TRP A 140 9.42 0.70 -26.06
CA TRP A 140 8.00 0.85 -26.40
C TRP A 140 7.79 0.75 -27.91
N GLY A 141 6.87 -0.11 -28.35
CA GLY A 141 6.50 -0.26 -29.76
C GLY A 141 7.40 -1.18 -30.59
N VAL A 142 8.56 -1.61 -30.07
CA VAL A 142 9.41 -2.62 -30.71
C VAL A 142 9.27 -3.96 -30.00
N ASP A 143 9.49 -3.97 -28.68
CA ASP A 143 9.33 -5.15 -27.85
C ASP A 143 8.64 -4.77 -26.52
N ASN A 144 7.31 -4.77 -26.57
CA ASN A 144 6.48 -4.45 -25.41
C ASN A 144 6.63 -5.51 -24.30
N VAL A 145 6.98 -6.75 -24.64
CA VAL A 145 7.17 -7.82 -23.66
C VAL A 145 8.45 -7.55 -22.87
N LEU A 146 9.54 -7.21 -23.55
CA LEU A 146 10.78 -6.82 -22.90
C LEU A 146 10.62 -5.57 -22.02
N ALA A 147 9.88 -4.57 -22.50
CA ALA A 147 9.57 -3.37 -21.71
C ALA A 147 8.84 -3.74 -20.40
N LEU A 148 7.82 -4.59 -20.48
CA LEU A 148 7.08 -5.06 -19.31
C LEU A 148 7.97 -5.87 -18.35
N LYS A 149 8.84 -6.74 -18.86
CA LYS A 149 9.78 -7.52 -18.02
C LYS A 149 10.68 -6.60 -17.20
N ARG A 150 11.29 -5.60 -17.84
CA ARG A 150 12.17 -4.63 -17.17
C ARG A 150 11.42 -3.82 -16.10
N ILE A 151 10.21 -3.38 -16.42
CA ILE A 151 9.39 -2.64 -15.46
C ILE A 151 9.06 -3.52 -14.26
N VAL A 152 8.60 -4.76 -14.46
CA VAL A 152 8.24 -5.67 -13.35
C VAL A 152 9.43 -5.96 -12.44
N ILE A 153 10.61 -6.20 -13.01
CA ILE A 153 11.83 -6.49 -12.26
C ILE A 153 12.23 -5.30 -11.36
N VAL A 154 12.21 -4.08 -11.90
CA VAL A 154 12.58 -2.87 -11.16
C VAL A 154 11.44 -2.42 -10.22
N ALA A 155 10.18 -2.67 -10.60
CA ALA A 155 9.00 -2.36 -9.79
C ALA A 155 8.94 -3.19 -8.52
N PHE A 156 9.55 -4.37 -8.46
CA PHE A 156 9.58 -5.16 -7.24
C PHE A 156 10.25 -4.43 -6.06
N PRO A 157 11.56 -4.08 -6.10
CA PRO A 157 12.20 -3.33 -5.02
C PRO A 157 11.60 -1.94 -4.84
N ALA A 158 11.20 -1.27 -5.94
CA ALA A 158 10.55 0.04 -5.86
C ALA A 158 9.22 -0.01 -5.10
N ALA A 159 8.34 -0.98 -5.38
CA ALA A 159 7.05 -1.11 -4.71
C ALA A 159 7.20 -1.47 -3.23
N MET A 160 8.20 -2.27 -2.87
CA MET A 160 8.53 -2.51 -1.46
C MET A 160 8.93 -1.22 -0.74
N SER A 161 9.80 -0.40 -1.35
CA SER A 161 10.20 0.89 -0.79
C SER A 161 9.03 1.87 -0.68
N GLY A 162 8.18 1.94 -1.70
CA GLY A 162 6.95 2.74 -1.70
C GLY A 162 5.97 2.32 -0.59
N THR A 163 5.81 1.01 -0.38
CA THR A 163 4.96 0.47 0.68
C THR A 163 5.49 0.82 2.07
N LEU A 164 6.81 0.72 2.26
CA LEU A 164 7.47 1.12 3.52
C LEU A 164 7.26 2.62 3.78
N SER A 165 7.44 3.46 2.75
CA SER A 165 7.22 4.90 2.90
C SER A 165 5.81 5.20 3.38
N ASP A 166 4.78 4.60 2.77
CA ASP A 166 3.36 4.80 3.12
C ASP A 166 2.97 4.35 4.55
N THR A 167 3.81 3.55 5.24
CA THR A 167 3.62 3.27 6.68
C THR A 167 4.08 4.40 7.61
N ILE A 168 4.98 5.26 7.15
CA ILE A 168 5.54 6.37 7.96
C ILE A 168 4.55 7.54 7.91
N LYS A 169 3.64 7.64 8.88
CA LYS A 169 2.66 8.74 8.95
C LYS A 169 2.96 9.72 10.08
#